data_AF-A0A252B7M2-F1
#
_entry.id   AF-A0A252B7M2-F1
#
_cell.length_a   1.000
_cell.length_b   1.000
_cell.length_c   1.000
_cell.angle_alpha   90.00
_cell.angle_beta   90.00
_cell.angle_gamma   90.00
#
_symmetry.space_group_name_H-M   'P 1'
#
loop_
_entity.id
_entity.type
_entity.pdbx_description
1 polymer ?
#
loop_
_entity_poly.entity_id
_entity_poly.type
_entity_poly.pdbx_seq_one_letter_code
_entity_poly.pdbx_strand_id
1 'polypeptide(L)'
;MTRAPAPSNERTLRHEVWRRYDGNDWQAFDALPPSIRQRVTQHSYDAWSVNVLMLWRHYKRSYGRTARAEKALIRYLDYCERLERDVFATRYGEQYGMPLPHMAAGCTVQR
;
A
#
# COMPACT_ATOMS: atom_id res chain seq x y z
N MET A 1 11.90 3.78 -25.54
CA MET A 1 11.20 5.05 -25.23
C MET A 1 10.51 4.89 -23.89
N THR A 2 11.10 5.42 -22.82
CA THR A 2 10.54 5.34 -21.46
C THR A 2 9.46 6.41 -21.35
N ARG A 3 8.18 6.00 -21.27
CA ARG A 3 7.05 6.93 -21.14
C ARG A 3 7.22 7.69 -19.83
N ALA A 4 7.23 9.02 -19.89
CA ALA A 4 7.23 9.85 -18.68
C ALA A 4 6.01 9.46 -17.82
N PRO A 5 6.17 9.30 -16.49
CA PRO A 5 5.06 8.95 -15.63
C PRO A 5 3.97 10.03 -15.74
N ALA A 6 2.71 9.61 -15.88
CA ALA A 6 1.58 10.52 -15.85
C ALA A 6 1.61 11.33 -14.54
N PRO A 7 1.17 12.60 -14.53
CA PRO A 7 1.10 13.38 -13.30
C PRO A 7 0.24 12.64 -12.27
N SER A 8 0.89 12.18 -11.20
CA SER A 8 0.25 11.45 -10.12
C SER A 8 0.02 12.42 -8.97
N ASN A 9 -1.20 12.46 -8.41
CA ASN A 9 -1.49 13.15 -7.15
C ASN A 9 -0.83 12.46 -5.94
N GLU A 10 -0.01 11.44 -6.18
CA GLU A 10 0.74 10.70 -5.19
C GLU A 10 1.84 11.59 -4.59
N ARG A 11 1.49 12.23 -3.48
CA ARG A 11 2.38 13.08 -2.68
C ARG A 11 3.27 12.27 -1.74
N THR A 12 3.36 10.96 -1.93
CA THR A 12 4.07 10.02 -1.06
C THR A 12 5.29 9.45 -1.78
N LEU A 13 6.32 9.09 -1.00
CA LEU A 13 7.57 8.50 -1.51
C LEU A 13 7.40 7.04 -1.98
N ARG A 14 6.16 6.56 -2.08
CA ARG A 14 5.85 5.17 -2.42
C ARG A 14 6.42 4.77 -3.77
N HIS A 15 6.40 5.68 -4.75
CA HIS A 15 6.94 5.48 -6.09
C HIS A 15 8.47 5.33 -6.13
N GLU A 16 9.18 5.81 -5.10
CA GLU A 16 10.64 5.63 -4.97
C GLU A 16 11.00 4.28 -4.36
N VAL A 17 10.11 3.71 -3.54
CA VAL A 17 10.35 2.46 -2.79
C VAL A 17 9.73 1.25 -3.47
N TRP A 18 8.58 1.44 -4.10
CA TRP A 18 7.78 0.37 -4.66
C TRP A 18 7.56 0.56 -6.15
N ARG A 19 7.49 -0.57 -6.85
CA ARG A 19 7.15 -0.59 -8.27
C ARG A 19 5.64 -0.65 -8.45
N ARG A 20 5.06 0.37 -9.11
CA ARG A 20 3.68 0.33 -9.59
C ARG A 20 3.59 -0.48 -10.88
N TYR A 21 2.62 -1.37 -10.98
CA TYR A 21 2.31 -2.07 -12.23
C TYR A 21 1.20 -1.33 -12.99
N ASP A 22 1.34 -1.28 -14.31
CA ASP A 22 0.34 -0.67 -15.18
C ASP A 22 -0.95 -1.49 -15.22
N GLY A 23 -2.09 -0.79 -15.27
CA GLY A 23 -3.40 -1.40 -15.39
C GLY A 23 -4.53 -0.44 -15.03
N ASN A 24 -5.76 -0.95 -15.05
CA ASN A 24 -6.94 -0.20 -14.61
C ASN A 24 -7.19 -0.48 -13.12
N ASP A 25 -6.86 0.49 -12.26
CA ASP A 25 -7.02 0.36 -10.80
C ASP A 25 -8.47 0.15 -10.36
N TRP A 26 -9.44 0.76 -11.04
CA TRP A 26 -10.86 0.60 -10.70
C TRP A 26 -11.33 -0.84 -10.97
N GLN A 27 -11.02 -1.36 -12.16
CA GLN A 27 -11.34 -2.76 -12.48
C GLN A 27 -10.58 -3.74 -11.58
N ALA A 28 -9.32 -3.42 -11.24
CA ALA A 28 -8.54 -4.25 -10.36
C ALA A 28 -9.11 -4.28 -8.94
N PHE A 29 -9.56 -3.13 -8.44
CA PHE A 29 -10.22 -3.01 -7.15
C PHE A 29 -11.52 -3.80 -7.10
N ASP A 30 -12.37 -3.68 -8.11
CA ASP A 30 -13.65 -4.38 -8.18
C ASP A 30 -13.50 -5.91 -8.25
N ALA A 31 -12.38 -6.40 -8.78
CA ALA A 31 -12.08 -7.83 -8.84
C ALA A 31 -11.59 -8.42 -7.50
N LEU A 32 -11.32 -7.60 -6.48
CA LEU A 32 -10.85 -8.06 -5.17
C LEU A 32 -12.02 -8.54 -4.28
N PRO A 33 -11.77 -9.53 -3.39
CA PRO A 33 -12.74 -9.91 -2.36
C PRO A 33 -13.11 -8.73 -1.45
N PRO A 34 -14.35 -8.69 -0.91
CA PRO A 34 -14.83 -7.57 -0.09
C PRO A 34 -13.93 -7.23 1.12
N SER A 35 -13.40 -8.25 1.80
CA SER A 35 -12.49 -8.08 2.94
C SER A 35 -11.19 -7.35 2.57
N ILE A 36 -10.63 -7.68 1.40
CA ILE A 36 -9.41 -7.06 0.89
C ILE A 36 -9.70 -5.65 0.41
N ARG A 37 -10.83 -5.41 -0.28
CA ARG A 37 -11.26 -4.05 -0.66
C ARG A 37 -11.37 -3.13 0.55
N GLN A 38 -12.06 -3.60 1.60
CA GLN A 38 -12.19 -2.86 2.86
C GLN A 38 -10.81 -2.52 3.46
N ARG A 39 -9.90 -3.51 3.47
CA ARG A 39 -8.55 -3.27 4.00
C ARG A 39 -7.75 -2.28 3.15
N VAL A 40 -7.88 -2.34 1.83
CA VAL A 40 -7.23 -1.39 0.90
C VAL A 40 -7.76 0.03 1.12
N THR A 41 -9.06 0.21 1.34
CA THR A 41 -9.64 1.54 1.63
C THR A 41 -9.19 2.13 2.98
N GLN A 42 -8.78 1.27 3.92
CA GLN A 42 -8.25 1.66 5.23
C GLN A 42 -6.73 1.87 5.21
N HIS A 43 -6.08 1.66 4.06
CA HIS A 43 -4.64 1.83 3.95
C HIS A 43 -4.31 3.32 3.96
N SER A 44 -3.33 3.72 4.79
CA SER A 44 -2.90 5.12 4.95
C SER A 44 -2.34 5.74 3.66
N TYR A 45 -1.97 4.89 2.69
CA TYR A 45 -1.36 5.26 1.42
C TYR A 45 -2.11 4.50 0.32
N ASP A 46 -2.14 5.05 -0.89
CA ASP A 46 -2.71 4.35 -2.04
C ASP A 46 -1.96 3.03 -2.26
N ALA A 47 -2.65 1.90 -2.06
CA ALA A 47 -2.06 0.58 -2.14
C ALA A 47 -1.85 0.08 -3.58
N TRP A 48 -2.29 0.86 -4.59
CA TRP A 48 -2.33 0.51 -6.01
C TRP A 48 -3.06 -0.81 -6.28
N SER A 49 -4.35 -0.72 -6.58
CA SER A 49 -5.25 -1.87 -6.69
C SER A 49 -4.77 -2.95 -7.68
N VAL A 50 -4.08 -2.57 -8.76
CA VAL A 50 -3.44 -3.53 -9.68
C VAL A 50 -2.40 -4.41 -8.95
N ASN A 51 -1.54 -3.82 -8.12
CA ASN A 51 -0.54 -4.54 -7.34
C ASN A 51 -1.21 -5.50 -6.35
N VAL A 52 -2.24 -5.02 -5.65
CA VAL A 52 -3.00 -5.83 -4.70
C VAL A 52 -3.66 -7.01 -5.40
N LEU A 53 -4.22 -6.82 -6.59
CA LEU A 53 -4.81 -7.90 -7.38
C LEU A 53 -3.78 -8.95 -7.81
N MET A 54 -2.55 -8.53 -8.17
CA MET A 54 -1.47 -9.47 -8.47
C MET A 54 -1.11 -10.32 -7.26
N LEU A 55 -0.99 -9.70 -6.08
CA LEU A 55 -0.76 -10.42 -4.82
C LEU A 55 -1.93 -11.36 -4.50
N TRP A 56 -3.18 -10.91 -4.65
CA TRP A 56 -4.34 -11.75 -4.45
C TRP A 56 -4.34 -12.98 -5.37
N ARG A 57 -4.01 -12.83 -6.65
CA ARG A 57 -3.87 -13.96 -7.57
C ARG A 57 -2.77 -14.93 -7.16
N HIS A 58 -1.71 -14.45 -6.51
CA HIS A 58 -0.67 -15.32 -5.95
C HIS A 58 -1.20 -16.09 -4.73
N TYR A 59 -1.74 -15.40 -3.71
CA TYR A 59 -2.28 -16.03 -2.51
C TYR A 59 -3.44 -16.99 -2.80
N LYS A 60 -4.32 -16.62 -3.73
CA LYS A 60 -5.42 -17.48 -4.21
C LYS A 60 -4.90 -18.76 -4.85
N ARG A 61 -3.77 -18.72 -5.56
CA ARG A 61 -3.14 -19.92 -6.14
C ARG A 61 -2.50 -20.80 -5.06
N SER A 62 -1.83 -20.20 -4.08
CA SER A 62 -1.13 -20.95 -3.03
C SER A 62 -2.04 -21.57 -1.97
N TYR A 63 -3.14 -20.89 -1.60
CA TYR A 63 -4.03 -21.29 -0.50
C TYR A 63 -5.48 -21.57 -0.93
N GLY A 64 -5.77 -21.49 -2.23
CA GLY A 64 -7.13 -21.54 -2.76
C GLY A 64 -7.95 -20.27 -2.45
N ARG A 65 -9.23 -20.28 -2.83
CA ARG A 65 -10.18 -19.20 -2.51
C ARG A 65 -10.74 -19.37 -1.09
N THR A 66 -9.85 -19.29 -0.10
CA THR A 66 -10.18 -19.51 1.32
C THR A 66 -10.06 -18.21 2.12
N ALA A 67 -10.81 -18.11 3.22
CA ALA A 67 -10.66 -16.99 4.16
C ALA A 67 -9.23 -16.89 4.74
N ARG A 68 -8.50 -18.01 4.78
CA ARG A 68 -7.08 -18.03 5.16
C ARG A 68 -6.20 -17.27 4.17
N ALA A 69 -6.45 -17.41 2.87
CA ALA A 69 -5.73 -16.70 1.82
C ALA A 69 -5.94 -15.18 1.95
N GLU A 70 -7.19 -14.76 2.17
CA GLU A 70 -7.55 -13.35 2.37
C GLU A 70 -6.86 -12.78 3.62
N LYS A 71 -6.92 -13.48 4.76
CA LYS A 71 -6.22 -13.07 6.00
C LYS A 71 -4.70 -13.03 5.85
N ALA A 72 -4.12 -13.89 5.02
CA ALA A 72 -2.67 -13.88 4.77
C ALA A 72 -2.27 -12.66 3.94
N LEU A 73 -3.05 -12.32 2.91
CA LEU A 73 -2.84 -11.10 2.13
C LEU A 73 -3.03 -9.85 2.99
N ILE A 74 -4.09 -9.78 3.80
CA ILE A 74 -4.32 -8.63 4.70
C ILE A 74 -3.11 -8.39 5.61
N ARG A 75 -2.58 -9.45 6.23
CA ARG A 75 -1.37 -9.35 7.07
C ARG A 75 -0.14 -8.88 6.30
N TYR A 76 -0.03 -9.26 5.03
CA TYR A 76 1.04 -8.79 4.17
C TYR A 76 0.88 -7.30 3.81
N LEU A 77 -0.35 -6.84 3.58
CA LEU A 77 -0.65 -5.41 3.40
C LEU A 77 -0.32 -4.61 4.66
N ASP A 78 -0.68 -5.11 5.86
CA ASP A 78 -0.29 -4.48 7.14
C ASP A 78 1.23 -4.38 7.31
N TYR A 79 1.97 -5.35 6.77
CA TYR A 79 3.43 -5.32 6.78
C TYR A 79 3.98 -4.28 5.80
N CYS A 80 3.46 -4.22 4.57
CA CYS A 80 3.86 -3.22 3.58
C CYS A 80 3.58 -1.80 4.10
N GLU A 81 2.42 -1.58 4.71
CA GLU A 81 2.07 -0.28 5.29
C GLU A 81 3.04 0.16 6.40
N ARG A 82 3.48 -0.77 7.25
CA ARG A 82 4.49 -0.46 8.27
C ARG A 82 5.81 -0.04 7.64
N LEU A 83 6.29 -0.77 6.64
CA LEU A 83 7.52 -0.40 5.92
C LEU A 83 7.40 0.98 5.26
N GLU A 84 6.25 1.30 4.67
CA GLU A 84 6.00 2.60 4.05
C GLU A 84 6.02 3.74 5.07
N ARG A 85 5.46 3.50 6.28
CA ARG A 85 5.52 4.48 7.38
C ARG A 85 6.95 4.69 7.87
N ASP A 86 7.75 3.63 7.98
CA ASP A 86 9.15 3.73 8.42
C ASP A 86 10.01 4.49 7.41
N VAL A 87 9.83 4.21 6.11
CA VAL A 87 10.48 4.97 5.03
C VAL A 87 10.11 6.44 5.12
N PHE A 88 8.82 6.74 5.26
CA PHE A 88 8.34 8.12 5.32
C PHE A 88 8.90 8.87 6.54
N ALA A 89 8.91 8.23 7.71
CA ALA A 89 9.49 8.79 8.92
C ALA A 89 11.00 9.07 8.77
N THR A 90 11.74 8.15 8.17
CA THR A 90 13.18 8.29 7.93
C THR A 90 13.47 9.48 7.02
N ARG A 91 12.77 9.55 5.88
CA ARG A 91 12.94 10.62 4.88
C ARG A 91 12.51 11.99 5.41
N TYR A 92 11.47 12.04 6.23
CA TYR A 92 11.06 13.27 6.91
C TYR A 92 12.14 13.77 7.88
N GLY A 93 12.73 12.85 8.65
CA GLY A 93 13.86 13.17 9.54
C GLY A 93 15.09 13.67 8.79
N GLU A 94 15.44 13.05 7.66
CA GLU A 94 16.55 13.49 6.80
C GLU A 94 16.31 14.90 6.22
N GLN A 95 15.08 15.19 5.79
CA GLN A 95 14.75 16.46 5.13
C GLN A 95 14.62 17.63 6.12
N TYR A 96 14.03 17.39 7.29
CA TYR A 96 13.65 18.47 8.22
C TYR A 96 14.42 18.43 9.56
N GLY A 97 15.25 17.43 9.79
CA GLY A 97 16.03 17.29 11.03
C GLY A 97 15.19 17.02 12.28
N MET A 98 13.91 16.68 12.12
CA MET A 98 12.98 16.44 13.22
C MET A 98 12.08 15.23 12.92
N PRO A 99 11.64 14.48 13.95
CA PRO A 99 10.69 13.38 13.77
C PRO A 99 9.31 13.91 13.34
N LEU A 100 8.48 13.01 12.80
CA LEU A 100 7.09 13.35 12.49
C LEU A 100 6.36 13.87 13.74
N PRO A 101 5.58 14.96 13.66
CA PRO A 101 4.95 15.58 14.83
C PRO A 101 4.10 14.62 15.67
N HIS A 102 3.38 13.69 15.03
CA HIS A 102 2.58 12.69 15.74
C HIS A 102 3.46 11.64 16.45
N MET A 103 4.59 11.26 15.86
CA MET A 103 5.56 10.38 16.51
C MET A 103 6.22 11.07 17.71
N ALA A 104 6.59 12.35 17.55
CA ALA A 104 7.13 13.17 18.65
C ALA A 104 6.14 13.31 19.80
N ALA A 105 4.85 13.41 19.49
CA ALA A 105 3.76 13.50 20.47
C ALA A 105 3.30 12.14 21.04
N GLY A 106 3.92 11.01 20.66
CA GLY A 106 3.50 9.67 21.06
C GLY A 106 2.12 9.24 20.56
N CYS A 107 1.58 9.95 19.55
CA CYS A 107 0.25 9.75 19.00
C CYS A 107 0.29 8.79 17.80
N THR A 108 -0.76 7.99 17.63
CA THR A 108 -0.92 7.19 16.41
C THR A 108 -1.58 8.00 15.30
N VAL A 109 -1.20 7.72 14.05
CA VAL A 109 -1.87 8.30 12.86
C VAL A 109 -3.36 7.92 12.89
N GLN A 110 -4.24 8.88 12.62
CA GLN A 110 -5.69 8.65 12.53
C GLN A 110 -5.97 7.57 11.48
N ARG A 111 -6.79 6.58 11.84
CA ARG A 111 -7.22 5.48 10.98
C ARG A 111 -8.58 5.77 10.38
#